data_AF-A0A7X9PAB9-F1
#
_entry.id   AF-A0A7X9PAB9-F1
#
_cell.length_a   1.000
_cell.length_b   1.000
_cell.length_c   1.000
_cell.angle_alpha   90.00
_cell.angle_beta   90.00
_cell.angle_gamma   90.00
#
_symmetry.space_group_name_H-M   'P 1'
#
loop_
_entity.id
_entity.type
_entity.pdbx_description
1 polymer ?
#
loop_
_entity_poly.entity_id
_entity_poly.type
_entity_poly.pdbx_seq_one_letter_code
_entity_poly.pdbx_strand_id
1 'polypeptide(L)'
;MRKIALLAATAAGFLLLSAVSRADTLELKDGTVLNNCYLRDEGIRLLVWRDMSEVGGPALAYPRSQVKTFKIDRDDSWDVKPSKPDLTVTYIELTPKLAGLHGRVDYDQLGRPTLRPGGPIKDIGDRKYLYPEEMVGDLKLKYKEGEEVTLTAHVKNVGFATAKPFEATFLIDGKEVKKVKGKALKEMEEISFPLKWKWQSGKHTAGFRIDTKQPEIATINNEISDPLWGFSYFYVVSKGRVKAWHETRTASGTFCFEDYYRWHVDIMNTLFEASKYPSAPNGVEARVRLDRILYADDVDASVKTLTEADGIGYHQGGWIWTDSEEEKKTGKWAQTNREWRCATEWSLPHELGHQLGLVDYYALD
;
A
#
# COMPACT_ATOMS: atom_id res chain seq x y z
N MET A 1 42.36 14.83 71.40
CA MET A 1 42.27 13.71 70.43
C MET A 1 40.91 13.76 69.76
N ARG A 2 40.86 14.30 68.54
CA ARG A 2 39.67 14.40 67.69
C ARG A 2 39.45 13.07 66.97
N LYS A 3 38.23 12.55 66.96
CA LYS A 3 37.69 11.76 65.83
C LYS A 3 36.24 12.16 65.60
N ILE A 4 36.07 13.10 64.68
CA ILE A 4 34.82 13.45 64.02
C ILE A 4 34.58 12.33 63.00
N ALA A 5 33.52 11.56 63.18
CA ALA A 5 33.04 10.61 62.17
C ALA A 5 32.26 11.40 61.12
N LEU A 6 32.86 11.53 59.94
CA LEU A 6 32.27 12.18 58.78
C LEU A 6 31.22 11.24 58.17
N LEU A 7 29.95 11.63 58.21
CA LEU A 7 28.93 11.08 57.33
C LEU A 7 29.28 11.48 55.89
N ALA A 8 29.68 10.51 55.07
CA ALA A 8 29.69 10.65 53.62
C ALA A 8 28.41 10.00 53.07
N ALA A 9 27.36 10.80 52.95
CA ALA A 9 26.20 10.44 52.15
C ALA A 9 26.56 10.67 50.67
N THR A 10 27.05 9.63 49.99
CA THR A 10 27.17 9.60 48.54
C THR A 10 25.77 9.45 47.96
N ALA A 11 25.13 10.58 47.65
CA ALA A 11 23.98 10.61 46.77
C ALA A 11 24.47 10.22 45.36
N ALA A 12 24.38 8.93 45.04
CA ALA A 12 24.49 8.45 43.67
C ALA A 12 23.23 8.90 42.92
N GLY A 13 23.27 10.10 42.37
CA GLY A 13 22.32 10.52 41.35
C GLY A 13 22.51 9.63 40.13
N PHE A 14 21.67 8.60 40.00
CA PHE A 14 21.43 7.97 38.70
C PHE A 14 20.77 9.03 37.81
N LEU A 15 21.58 9.85 37.16
CA LEU A 15 21.23 10.43 35.87
C LEU A 15 20.97 9.22 34.95
N LEU A 16 19.70 8.86 34.81
CA LEU A 16 19.24 8.12 33.65
C LEU A 16 19.63 8.98 32.44
N LEU A 17 20.82 8.70 31.90
CA LEU A 17 21.11 8.94 30.50
C LEU A 17 20.11 8.06 29.76
N SER A 18 18.90 8.57 29.56
CA SER A 18 18.02 8.10 28.50
C SER A 18 18.88 8.17 27.26
N ALA A 19 19.34 7.01 26.79
CA ALA A 19 20.03 6.90 25.52
C ALA A 19 19.14 7.64 24.53
N VAL A 20 19.65 8.74 23.98
CA VAL A 20 18.92 9.50 22.98
C VAL A 20 18.71 8.53 21.83
N SER A 21 17.46 8.09 21.65
CA SER A 21 17.09 7.19 20.57
C SER A 21 17.60 7.78 19.27
N ARG A 22 18.39 7.01 18.52
CA ARG A 22 18.92 7.46 17.25
C ARG A 22 17.82 7.26 16.21
N ALA A 23 17.43 8.35 15.58
CA ALA A 23 16.43 8.34 14.51
C ALA A 23 16.93 9.16 13.31
N ASP A 24 16.02 9.58 12.45
CA ASP A 24 16.36 10.14 11.16
C ASP A 24 16.81 11.61 11.28
N THR A 25 17.53 12.08 10.27
CA THR A 25 17.97 13.46 10.14
C THR A 25 17.52 14.03 8.80
N LEU A 26 17.00 15.26 8.80
CA LEU A 26 16.62 16.02 7.61
C LEU A 26 17.33 17.38 7.63
N GLU A 27 18.05 17.69 6.56
CA GLU A 27 18.60 19.02 6.30
C GLU A 27 17.85 19.68 5.14
N LEU A 28 17.39 20.90 5.35
CA LEU A 28 16.74 21.73 4.34
C LEU A 28 17.75 22.72 3.71
N LYS A 29 17.42 23.21 2.51
CA LYS A 29 18.27 24.13 1.75
C LYS A 29 18.46 25.50 2.40
N ASP A 30 17.57 25.89 3.32
CA ASP A 30 17.68 27.13 4.09
C ASP A 30 18.62 27.00 5.31
N GLY A 31 19.20 25.81 5.53
CA GLY A 31 20.09 25.51 6.65
C GLY A 31 19.38 24.94 7.88
N THR A 32 18.05 24.78 7.87
CA THR A 32 17.31 24.11 8.94
C THR A 32 17.70 22.63 9.01
N VAL A 33 18.00 22.14 10.22
CA VAL A 33 18.29 20.72 10.49
C VAL A 33 17.31 20.18 11.51
N LEU A 34 16.57 19.14 11.15
CA LEU A 34 15.74 18.35 12.04
C LEU A 34 16.49 17.07 12.40
N ASN A 35 16.90 16.96 13.67
CA ASN A 35 17.52 15.76 14.23
C ASN A 35 16.50 14.93 15.00
N ASN A 36 16.69 13.61 15.03
CA ASN A 36 15.83 12.67 15.74
C ASN A 36 14.35 12.74 15.31
N CYS A 37 14.13 12.88 14.00
CA CYS A 37 12.81 12.85 13.39
C CYS A 37 12.54 11.48 12.74
N TYR A 38 11.37 11.29 12.15
CA TYR A 38 11.02 10.09 11.39
C TYR A 38 10.51 10.49 10.01
N LEU A 39 11.14 9.92 8.98
CA LEU A 39 10.93 10.33 7.59
C LEU A 39 10.24 9.24 6.76
N ARG A 40 9.41 9.65 5.80
CA ARG A 40 8.90 8.77 4.75
C ARG A 40 9.03 9.47 3.40
N ASP A 41 9.74 8.84 2.46
CA ASP A 41 10.02 9.42 1.15
C ASP A 41 8.91 9.09 0.12
N GLU A 42 8.24 10.11 -0.39
CA GLU A 42 7.20 9.96 -1.41
C GLU A 42 7.65 10.53 -2.77
N GLY A 43 8.97 10.70 -2.95
CA GLY A 43 9.60 11.09 -4.20
C GLY A 43 9.54 12.60 -4.44
N ILE A 44 8.31 13.15 -4.49
CA ILE A 44 8.08 14.61 -4.64
C ILE A 44 8.11 15.37 -3.31
N ARG A 45 8.07 14.66 -2.18
CA ARG A 45 8.07 15.22 -0.83
C ARG A 45 8.62 14.21 0.17
N LEU A 46 9.10 14.71 1.30
CA LEU A 46 9.30 13.93 2.52
C LEU A 46 8.15 14.21 3.48
N LEU A 47 7.55 13.15 4.02
CA LEU A 47 6.70 13.24 5.19
C LEU A 47 7.54 13.08 6.45
N VAL A 48 7.29 13.91 7.44
CA VAL A 48 8.12 14.04 8.63
C VAL A 48 7.27 14.06 9.88
N TRP A 49 7.54 13.12 10.78
CA TRP A 49 7.11 13.16 12.18
C TRP A 49 8.26 13.66 13.03
N ARG A 50 7.97 14.56 13.98
CA ARG A 50 9.00 15.15 14.85
C ARG A 50 9.30 14.28 16.07
N ASP A 51 8.37 13.39 16.41
CA ASP A 51 8.47 12.51 17.57
C ASP A 51 7.88 11.12 17.26
N MET A 52 8.36 10.09 17.97
CA MET A 52 7.92 8.70 17.78
C MET A 52 6.44 8.50 18.11
N SER A 53 5.89 9.31 19.02
CA SER A 53 4.47 9.28 19.37
C SER A 53 3.55 9.83 18.27
N GLU A 54 4.10 10.56 17.29
CA GLU A 54 3.37 11.06 16.13
C GLU A 54 3.35 10.07 14.96
N VAL A 55 4.30 9.11 14.93
CA VAL A 55 4.43 8.11 13.86
C VAL A 55 3.15 7.28 13.75
N GLY A 56 2.63 7.16 12.53
CA GLY A 56 1.32 6.54 12.27
C GLY A 56 0.15 7.53 12.31
N GLY A 57 0.38 8.78 12.73
CA GLY A 57 -0.54 9.91 12.60
C GLY A 57 -0.22 10.83 11.40
N PRO A 58 -0.91 11.97 11.27
CA PRO A 58 -0.60 12.97 10.25
C PRO A 58 0.84 13.46 10.33
N ALA A 59 1.49 13.63 9.18
CA ALA A 59 2.89 14.05 9.08
C ALA A 59 3.03 15.45 8.44
N LEU A 60 4.13 16.14 8.74
CA LEU A 60 4.50 17.37 8.06
C LEU A 60 5.12 17.05 6.69
N ALA A 61 4.59 17.65 5.63
CA ALA A 61 5.11 17.48 4.28
C ALA A 61 6.14 18.57 3.94
N TYR A 62 7.35 18.15 3.57
CA TYR A 62 8.38 19.02 3.01
C TYR A 62 8.56 18.71 1.53
N PRO A 63 8.32 19.66 0.61
CA PRO A 63 8.58 19.48 -0.81
C PRO A 63 10.02 19.03 -1.06
N ARG A 64 10.24 18.10 -1.99
CA ARG A 64 11.58 17.62 -2.35
C ARG A 64 12.51 18.75 -2.77
N SER A 65 11.96 19.82 -3.37
CA SER A 65 12.70 21.02 -3.75
C SER A 65 13.35 21.77 -2.58
N GLN A 66 12.83 21.61 -1.35
CA GLN A 66 13.37 22.22 -0.13
C GLN A 66 14.38 21.32 0.58
N VAL A 67 14.38 20.02 0.31
CA VAL A 67 15.26 19.03 0.93
C VAL A 67 16.68 19.19 0.35
N LYS A 68 17.68 19.30 1.23
CA LYS A 68 19.10 19.26 0.85
C LYS A 68 19.65 17.85 0.96
N THR A 69 19.45 17.20 2.10
CA THR A 69 19.82 15.80 2.34
C THR A 69 18.98 15.22 3.47
N PHE A 70 18.90 13.90 3.55
CA PHE A 70 18.31 13.22 4.68
C PHE A 70 19.00 11.87 4.92
N LYS A 71 18.84 11.34 6.12
CA LYS A 71 19.39 10.05 6.52
C LYS A 71 18.38 9.30 7.37
N ILE A 72 18.10 8.05 7.02
CA ILE A 72 17.32 7.12 7.83
C ILE A 72 18.29 6.35 8.73
N ASP A 73 18.09 6.39 10.04
CA ASP A 73 19.09 5.90 11.01
C ASP A 73 18.44 5.42 12.31
N ARG A 74 17.43 4.56 12.16
CA ARG A 74 16.56 4.09 13.24
C ARG A 74 17.19 2.91 13.99
N ASP A 75 17.33 3.05 15.30
CA ASP A 75 17.78 1.97 16.17
C ASP A 75 16.64 0.98 16.53
N ASP A 76 16.92 0.05 17.44
CA ASP A 76 15.98 -1.01 17.83
C ASP A 76 14.71 -0.49 18.51
N SER A 77 14.71 0.76 19.00
CA SER A 77 13.51 1.39 19.57
C SER A 77 12.38 1.54 18.55
N TRP A 78 12.71 1.59 17.25
CA TRP A 78 11.73 1.66 16.16
C TRP A 78 10.78 0.46 16.12
N ASP A 79 11.29 -0.72 16.42
CA ASP A 79 10.56 -1.98 16.32
C ASP A 79 9.84 -2.36 17.62
N VAL A 80 9.90 -1.51 18.66
CA VAL A 80 9.17 -1.74 19.91
C VAL A 80 7.68 -1.76 19.62
N LYS A 81 7.07 -2.92 19.87
CA LYS A 81 5.64 -3.20 19.66
C LYS A 81 4.81 -2.48 20.73
N PRO A 82 3.93 -1.53 20.35
CA PRO A 82 3.02 -0.90 21.30
C PRO A 82 1.93 -1.88 21.73
N SER A 83 1.49 -1.82 22.99
CA SER A 83 0.30 -2.55 23.44
C SER A 83 -0.99 -1.77 23.08
N LYS A 84 -1.24 -1.64 21.78
CA LYS A 84 -2.40 -0.93 21.21
C LYS A 84 -2.99 -1.70 20.03
N PRO A 85 -4.31 -1.56 19.76
CA PRO A 85 -4.89 -2.00 18.49
C PRO A 85 -4.41 -1.10 17.35
N ASP A 86 -4.62 -1.56 16.13
CA ASP A 86 -4.35 -0.80 14.90
C ASP A 86 -5.38 -1.26 13.86
N LEU A 87 -6.54 -0.62 13.80
CA LEU A 87 -7.50 -0.91 12.76
C LEU A 87 -7.00 -0.31 11.44
N THR A 88 -7.02 -1.12 10.38
CA THR A 88 -6.66 -0.68 9.02
C THR A 88 -7.76 -1.05 8.05
N VAL A 89 -8.05 -0.16 7.10
CA VAL A 89 -8.78 -0.50 5.89
C VAL A 89 -7.78 -1.01 4.85
N THR A 90 -7.73 -2.32 4.64
CA THR A 90 -6.70 -2.95 3.81
C THR A 90 -6.93 -2.67 2.32
N TYR A 91 -8.16 -2.86 1.83
CA TYR A 91 -8.57 -2.56 0.46
C TYR A 91 -10.10 -2.50 0.32
N ILE A 92 -10.56 -1.90 -0.81
CA ILE A 92 -11.95 -1.98 -1.25
C ILE A 92 -12.02 -2.85 -2.51
N GLU A 93 -12.63 -4.01 -2.37
CA GLU A 93 -12.85 -4.94 -3.48
C GLU A 93 -14.08 -4.55 -4.30
N LEU A 94 -13.92 -4.40 -5.61
CA LEU A 94 -15.03 -4.15 -6.54
C LEU A 94 -15.45 -5.44 -7.24
N THR A 95 -16.75 -5.74 -7.25
CA THR A 95 -17.34 -6.89 -7.97
C THR A 95 -18.64 -6.49 -8.69
N PRO A 96 -19.05 -7.17 -9.78
CA PRO A 96 -18.31 -8.21 -10.49
C PRO A 96 -17.03 -7.65 -11.11
N LYS A 97 -15.99 -8.47 -11.25
CA LYS A 97 -14.72 -8.03 -11.86
C LYS A 97 -14.90 -7.78 -13.36
N LEU A 98 -14.07 -6.90 -13.91
CA LEU A 98 -13.94 -6.72 -15.36
C LEU A 98 -12.89 -7.69 -15.90
N ALA A 99 -13.04 -8.07 -17.17
CA ALA A 99 -12.03 -8.85 -17.87
C ALA A 99 -10.73 -8.05 -17.98
N GLY A 100 -9.61 -8.69 -17.67
CA GLY A 100 -8.27 -8.14 -17.81
C GLY A 100 -7.65 -8.50 -19.15
N LEU A 101 -6.92 -7.55 -19.74
CA LEU A 101 -6.05 -7.79 -20.90
C LEU A 101 -4.58 -7.96 -20.49
N HIS A 102 -4.31 -7.99 -19.19
CA HIS A 102 -2.98 -8.16 -18.64
C HIS A 102 -2.37 -9.51 -19.06
N GLY A 103 -1.09 -9.51 -19.44
CA GLY A 103 -0.40 -10.69 -19.96
C GLY A 103 -0.90 -11.20 -21.33
N ARG A 104 -1.80 -10.47 -21.99
CA ARG A 104 -2.35 -10.82 -23.31
C ARG A 104 -1.82 -9.95 -24.45
N VAL A 105 -0.98 -8.96 -24.16
CA VAL A 105 -0.33 -8.13 -25.17
C VAL A 105 0.93 -8.85 -25.67
N ASP A 106 1.00 -9.08 -26.97
CA ASP A 106 2.17 -9.56 -27.70
C ASP A 106 2.69 -8.44 -28.63
N TYR A 107 3.94 -8.58 -29.06
CA TYR A 107 4.57 -7.68 -30.02
C TYR A 107 5.03 -8.48 -31.25
N ASP A 108 4.79 -7.93 -32.43
CA ASP A 108 5.31 -8.55 -33.66
C ASP A 108 6.80 -8.23 -33.89
N GLN A 109 7.37 -8.73 -34.99
CA GLN A 109 8.77 -8.51 -35.35
C GLN A 109 9.14 -7.03 -35.58
N LEU A 110 8.15 -6.15 -35.75
CA LEU A 110 8.32 -4.71 -35.90
C LEU A 110 8.04 -3.95 -34.60
N GLY A 111 7.77 -4.65 -33.50
CA GLY A 111 7.43 -4.06 -32.20
C GLY A 111 6.01 -3.49 -32.13
N ARG A 112 5.11 -3.86 -33.05
CA ARG A 112 3.71 -3.41 -32.99
C ARG A 112 2.94 -4.24 -31.96
N PRO A 113 2.26 -3.60 -30.98
CA PRO A 113 1.47 -4.33 -30.00
C PRO A 113 0.22 -4.94 -30.64
N THR A 114 -0.15 -6.14 -30.20
CA THR A 114 -1.38 -6.85 -30.56
C THR A 114 -1.85 -7.67 -29.36
N LEU A 115 -3.10 -8.11 -29.36
CA LEU A 115 -3.56 -9.12 -28.40
C LEU A 115 -3.26 -10.53 -28.90
N ARG A 116 -2.95 -11.44 -27.98
CA ARG A 116 -2.82 -12.88 -28.22
C ARG A 116 -4.22 -13.49 -28.32
N PRO A 117 -4.61 -14.08 -29.46
CA PRO A 117 -5.88 -14.80 -29.58
C PRO A 117 -5.96 -15.99 -28.62
N GLY A 118 -7.18 -16.35 -28.21
CA GLY A 118 -7.45 -17.51 -27.36
C GLY A 118 -8.52 -17.26 -26.31
N GLY A 119 -9.27 -18.32 -25.99
CA GLY A 119 -10.47 -18.19 -25.14
C GLY A 119 -11.48 -17.25 -25.81
N PRO A 120 -11.97 -16.19 -25.12
CA PRO A 120 -12.90 -15.21 -25.69
C PRO A 120 -12.23 -14.15 -26.59
N ILE A 121 -10.90 -14.13 -26.72
CA ILE A 121 -10.19 -13.19 -27.61
C ILE A 121 -10.13 -13.76 -29.02
N LYS A 122 -10.79 -13.11 -29.98
CA LYS A 122 -10.93 -13.57 -31.37
C LYS A 122 -9.63 -13.38 -32.18
N ASP A 123 -9.36 -14.31 -33.07
CA ASP A 123 -8.38 -14.11 -34.15
C ASP A 123 -9.08 -13.50 -35.37
N ILE A 124 -8.66 -12.30 -35.75
CA ILE A 124 -9.19 -11.56 -36.90
C ILE A 124 -8.13 -11.36 -38.00
N GLY A 125 -7.02 -12.10 -37.94
CA GLY A 125 -5.87 -11.94 -38.84
C GLY A 125 -5.23 -10.55 -38.70
N ASP A 126 -4.68 -10.02 -39.79
CA ASP A 126 -3.99 -8.74 -39.80
C ASP A 126 -4.87 -7.53 -39.47
N ARG A 127 -6.20 -7.69 -39.48
CA ARG A 127 -7.13 -6.65 -39.02
C ARG A 127 -6.92 -6.27 -37.56
N LYS A 128 -6.29 -7.13 -36.75
CA LYS A 128 -5.98 -6.88 -35.34
C LYS A 128 -5.17 -5.61 -35.07
N TYR A 129 -4.35 -5.18 -36.04
CA TYR A 129 -3.56 -3.96 -35.90
C TYR A 129 -4.36 -2.67 -36.16
N LEU A 130 -5.52 -2.78 -36.83
CA LEU A 130 -6.39 -1.65 -37.15
C LEU A 130 -7.66 -1.63 -36.30
N TYR A 131 -8.14 -2.81 -35.87
CA TYR A 131 -9.40 -3.00 -35.15
C TYR A 131 -9.23 -3.94 -33.94
N PRO A 132 -8.31 -3.65 -33.00
CA PRO A 132 -8.06 -4.50 -31.84
C PRO A 132 -9.29 -4.72 -30.96
N GLU A 133 -10.24 -3.78 -30.96
CA GLU A 133 -11.52 -3.89 -30.25
C GLU A 133 -12.40 -5.03 -30.77
N GLU A 134 -12.31 -5.40 -32.05
CA GLU A 134 -13.05 -6.54 -32.60
C GLU A 134 -12.59 -7.87 -31.99
N MET A 135 -11.33 -7.95 -31.55
CA MET A 135 -10.79 -9.13 -30.89
C MET A 135 -11.43 -9.36 -29.51
N VAL A 136 -11.86 -8.30 -28.83
CA VAL A 136 -12.30 -8.31 -27.43
C VAL A 136 -13.77 -7.91 -27.27
N GLY A 137 -14.54 -7.84 -28.35
CA GLY A 137 -15.92 -7.37 -28.32
C GLY A 137 -16.87 -8.17 -27.42
N ASP A 138 -16.50 -9.42 -27.09
CA ASP A 138 -17.29 -10.29 -26.20
C ASP A 138 -16.86 -10.16 -24.73
N LEU A 139 -15.78 -9.43 -24.44
CA LEU A 139 -15.28 -9.20 -23.08
C LEU A 139 -15.96 -7.99 -22.43
N LYS A 140 -16.26 -8.13 -21.15
CA LYS A 140 -16.75 -7.02 -20.31
C LYS A 140 -15.57 -6.22 -19.77
N LEU A 141 -15.20 -5.16 -20.48
CA LEU A 141 -14.07 -4.29 -20.15
C LEU A 141 -14.47 -2.99 -19.41
N LYS A 142 -15.77 -2.74 -19.25
CA LYS A 142 -16.30 -1.58 -18.51
C LYS A 142 -17.68 -1.89 -17.91
N TYR A 143 -18.01 -1.20 -16.83
CA TYR A 143 -19.37 -1.15 -16.30
C TYR A 143 -20.23 -0.18 -17.10
N LYS A 144 -21.55 -0.45 -17.12
CA LYS A 144 -22.54 0.47 -17.69
C LYS A 144 -23.07 1.42 -16.63
N GLU A 145 -23.51 2.61 -17.04
CA GLU A 145 -24.25 3.51 -16.16
C GLU A 145 -25.44 2.79 -15.51
N GLY A 146 -25.60 2.95 -14.20
CA GLY A 146 -26.68 2.31 -13.43
C GLY A 146 -26.50 0.80 -13.21
N GLU A 147 -25.41 0.20 -13.67
CA GLU A 147 -25.11 -1.22 -13.40
C GLU A 147 -24.86 -1.44 -11.91
N GLU A 148 -25.37 -2.54 -11.35
CA GLU A 148 -25.10 -2.86 -9.94
C GLU A 148 -23.71 -3.46 -9.77
N VAL A 149 -22.91 -2.82 -8.92
CA VAL A 149 -21.64 -3.31 -8.42
C VAL A 149 -21.70 -3.45 -6.91
N THR A 150 -20.79 -4.24 -6.33
CA THR A 150 -20.58 -4.34 -4.90
C THR A 150 -19.16 -3.89 -4.57
N LEU A 151 -19.07 -2.89 -3.69
CA LEU A 151 -17.84 -2.42 -3.06
C LEU A 151 -17.74 -3.11 -1.69
N THR A 152 -16.71 -3.91 -1.47
CA THR A 152 -16.48 -4.59 -0.20
C THR A 152 -15.25 -4.02 0.48
N ALA A 153 -15.43 -3.30 1.58
CA ALA A 153 -14.31 -2.79 2.38
C ALA A 153 -13.82 -3.88 3.34
N HIS A 154 -12.52 -4.13 3.35
CA HIS A 154 -11.88 -5.09 4.25
C HIS A 154 -11.17 -4.35 5.38
N VAL A 155 -11.50 -4.71 6.62
CA VAL A 155 -10.95 -4.10 7.84
C VAL A 155 -10.29 -5.16 8.69
N LYS A 156 -9.05 -4.90 9.11
CA LYS A 156 -8.27 -5.81 9.93
C LYS A 156 -7.70 -5.08 11.14
N ASN A 157 -7.56 -5.77 12.27
CA ASN A 157 -6.75 -5.27 13.37
C ASN A 157 -5.31 -5.78 13.21
N VAL A 158 -4.41 -4.90 12.77
CA VAL A 158 -2.98 -5.19 12.58
C VAL A 158 -2.13 -4.69 13.76
N GLY A 159 -2.76 -4.50 14.93
CA GLY A 159 -2.09 -4.12 16.16
C GLY A 159 -1.99 -5.27 17.16
N PHE A 160 -1.27 -5.03 18.26
CA PHE A 160 -0.91 -6.05 19.26
C PHE A 160 -1.86 -6.07 20.48
N ALA A 161 -3.05 -5.48 20.33
CA ALA A 161 -4.11 -5.55 21.32
C ALA A 161 -5.47 -5.67 20.62
N THR A 162 -6.46 -6.23 21.32
CA THR A 162 -7.82 -6.34 20.78
C THR A 162 -8.44 -4.96 20.60
N ALA A 163 -8.90 -4.67 19.38
CA ALA A 163 -9.68 -3.49 19.07
C ALA A 163 -11.08 -3.61 19.69
N LYS A 164 -11.61 -2.50 20.23
CA LYS A 164 -12.99 -2.42 20.70
C LYS A 164 -13.94 -2.40 19.49
N PRO A 165 -15.26 -2.64 19.70
CA PRO A 165 -16.25 -2.34 18.68
C PRO A 165 -16.13 -0.91 18.19
N PHE A 166 -16.31 -0.70 16.89
CA PHE A 166 -16.11 0.58 16.20
C PHE A 166 -17.26 0.85 15.23
N GLU A 167 -17.39 2.10 14.79
CA GLU A 167 -18.24 2.46 13.67
C GLU A 167 -17.36 2.70 12.44
N ALA A 168 -17.94 2.57 11.26
CA ALA A 168 -17.25 2.91 10.02
C ALA A 168 -18.24 3.41 8.97
N THR A 169 -17.73 4.15 8.00
CA THR A 169 -18.54 4.87 7.03
C THR A 169 -17.99 4.66 5.62
N PHE A 170 -18.85 4.20 4.71
CA PHE A 170 -18.57 4.26 3.27
C PHE A 170 -18.69 5.68 2.77
N LEU A 171 -17.77 6.06 1.88
CA LEU A 171 -17.76 7.35 1.21
C LEU A 171 -17.79 7.15 -0.30
N ILE A 172 -18.54 7.99 -1.01
CA ILE A 172 -18.42 8.16 -2.46
C ILE A 172 -18.14 9.63 -2.71
N ASP A 173 -17.06 9.95 -3.42
CA ASP A 173 -16.59 11.32 -3.66
C ASP A 173 -16.45 12.14 -2.35
N GLY A 174 -15.97 11.50 -1.28
CA GLY A 174 -15.83 12.09 0.05
C GLY A 174 -17.14 12.30 0.82
N LYS A 175 -18.30 11.93 0.26
CA LYS A 175 -19.61 12.06 0.91
C LYS A 175 -20.02 10.75 1.57
N GLU A 176 -20.51 10.82 2.80
CA GLU A 176 -21.03 9.65 3.53
C GLU A 176 -22.23 9.04 2.81
N VAL A 177 -22.16 7.75 2.46
CA VAL A 177 -23.27 7.03 1.81
C VAL A 177 -23.89 5.96 2.70
N LYS A 178 -23.12 5.35 3.61
CA LYS A 178 -23.60 4.31 4.51
C LYS A 178 -22.71 4.15 5.74
N LYS A 179 -23.32 4.10 6.93
CA LYS A 179 -22.65 3.74 8.18
C LYS A 179 -22.83 2.26 8.49
N VAL A 180 -21.81 1.64 9.06
CA VAL A 180 -21.77 0.24 9.48
C VAL A 180 -21.14 0.13 10.88
N LYS A 181 -21.39 -0.98 11.56
CA LYS A 181 -20.83 -1.26 12.89
C LYS A 181 -19.91 -2.46 12.82
N GLY A 182 -18.68 -2.29 13.29
CA GLY A 182 -17.70 -3.36 13.49
C GLY A 182 -17.77 -3.93 14.90
N LYS A 183 -17.59 -5.25 15.01
CA LYS A 183 -17.38 -5.92 16.30
C LYS A 183 -15.95 -5.67 16.80
N ALA A 184 -15.67 -6.09 18.04
CA ALA A 184 -14.28 -6.18 18.51
C ALA A 184 -13.48 -7.14 17.61
N LEU A 185 -12.24 -6.77 17.30
CA LEU A 185 -11.34 -7.57 16.47
C LEU A 185 -10.07 -7.90 17.26
N LYS A 186 -9.77 -9.19 17.38
CA LYS A 186 -8.48 -9.65 17.93
C LYS A 186 -7.34 -9.28 16.98
N GLU A 187 -6.12 -9.38 17.47
CA GLU A 187 -4.91 -9.25 16.64
C GLU A 187 -5.04 -10.15 15.39
N MET A 188 -4.79 -9.56 14.23
CA MET A 188 -4.89 -10.14 12.89
C MET A 188 -6.29 -10.64 12.47
N GLU A 189 -7.34 -10.37 13.25
CA GLU A 189 -8.72 -10.66 12.87
C GLU A 189 -9.21 -9.64 11.83
N GLU A 190 -9.92 -10.14 10.81
CA GLU A 190 -10.49 -9.37 9.72
C GLU A 190 -12.02 -9.45 9.70
N ILE A 191 -12.66 -8.38 9.28
CA ILE A 191 -14.09 -8.29 8.94
C ILE A 191 -14.25 -7.51 7.64
N SER A 192 -15.28 -7.83 6.86
CA SER A 192 -15.60 -7.09 5.64
C SER A 192 -17.02 -6.56 5.65
N PHE A 193 -17.22 -5.46 4.92
CA PHE A 193 -18.50 -4.78 4.81
C PHE A 193 -18.86 -4.62 3.33
N PRO A 194 -20.01 -5.12 2.86
CA PRO A 194 -20.44 -4.90 1.49
C PRO A 194 -21.36 -3.67 1.35
N LEU A 195 -21.17 -2.94 0.25
CA LEU A 195 -22.03 -1.87 -0.23
C LEU A 195 -22.41 -2.14 -1.69
N LYS A 196 -23.71 -2.39 -1.92
CA LYS A 196 -24.28 -2.37 -3.27
C LYS A 196 -24.35 -0.93 -3.76
N TRP A 197 -23.88 -0.70 -4.98
CA TRP A 197 -23.80 0.62 -5.59
C TRP A 197 -24.25 0.56 -7.06
N LYS A 198 -24.90 1.61 -7.52
CA LYS A 198 -25.24 1.79 -8.94
C LYS A 198 -24.10 2.57 -9.59
N TRP A 199 -23.43 1.95 -10.56
CA TRP A 199 -22.26 2.49 -11.22
C TRP A 199 -22.57 3.85 -11.86
N GLN A 200 -21.63 4.79 -11.70
CA GLN A 200 -21.68 6.12 -12.29
C GLN A 200 -20.42 6.32 -13.13
N SER A 201 -20.62 6.75 -14.37
CA SER A 201 -19.53 7.05 -15.31
C SER A 201 -18.83 8.33 -14.91
N GLY A 202 -17.50 8.35 -15.00
CA GLY A 202 -16.69 9.51 -14.67
C GLY A 202 -15.58 9.18 -13.68
N LYS A 203 -14.94 10.22 -13.15
CA LYS A 203 -13.83 10.10 -12.19
C LYS A 203 -14.39 10.17 -10.76
N HIS A 204 -14.99 9.07 -10.30
CA HIS A 204 -15.52 8.93 -8.95
C HIS A 204 -14.56 8.19 -8.02
N THR A 205 -14.60 8.48 -6.72
CA THR A 205 -13.85 7.73 -5.71
C THR A 205 -14.76 6.93 -4.78
N ALA A 206 -14.27 5.78 -4.33
CA ALA A 206 -14.87 5.00 -3.26
C ALA A 206 -13.94 4.98 -2.06
N GLY A 207 -14.44 5.43 -0.91
CA GLY A 207 -13.71 5.43 0.33
C GLY A 207 -14.39 4.63 1.42
N PHE A 208 -13.62 4.31 2.45
CA PHE A 208 -14.11 3.72 3.67
C PHE A 208 -13.28 4.28 4.83
N ARG A 209 -13.97 4.74 5.87
CA ARG A 209 -13.36 5.37 7.04
C ARG A 209 -13.81 4.66 8.30
N ILE A 210 -12.86 4.31 9.16
CA ILE A 210 -13.11 3.80 10.51
C ILE A 210 -13.27 4.98 11.46
N ASP A 211 -14.41 5.04 12.14
CA ASP A 211 -14.77 6.09 13.09
C ASP A 211 -14.60 5.52 14.52
N THR A 212 -13.42 5.73 15.12
CA THR A 212 -13.11 5.29 16.48
C THR A 212 -12.39 6.36 17.30
N LYS A 213 -12.57 6.30 18.63
CA LYS A 213 -11.86 7.16 19.61
C LYS A 213 -10.80 6.40 20.41
N GLN A 214 -10.67 5.10 20.17
CA GLN A 214 -9.65 4.30 20.86
C GLN A 214 -8.27 4.76 20.40
N PRO A 215 -7.27 4.83 21.29
CA PRO A 215 -5.89 5.06 20.86
C PRO A 215 -5.38 3.87 20.03
N GLU A 216 -4.80 4.15 18.88
CA GLU A 216 -4.27 3.15 17.95
C GLU A 216 -2.76 3.33 17.73
N ILE A 217 -2.11 2.35 17.09
CA ILE A 217 -0.72 2.47 16.65
C ILE A 217 -0.64 3.49 15.52
N ALA A 218 -1.51 3.38 14.53
CA ALA A 218 -1.67 4.35 13.46
C ALA A 218 -3.13 4.74 13.28
N THR A 219 -3.34 5.95 12.77
CA THR A 219 -4.65 6.46 12.37
C THR A 219 -4.69 6.85 10.90
N ILE A 220 -3.54 6.90 10.22
CA ILE A 220 -3.46 7.21 8.79
C ILE A 220 -4.03 6.09 7.90
N ASN A 221 -4.13 4.88 8.43
CA ASN A 221 -4.68 3.68 7.78
C ASN A 221 -6.17 3.45 8.11
N ASN A 222 -6.78 4.34 8.91
CA ASN A 222 -8.21 4.28 9.22
C ASN A 222 -9.09 4.75 8.05
N GLU A 223 -8.53 5.39 7.04
CA GLU A 223 -9.29 5.89 5.89
C GLU A 223 -8.53 5.63 4.59
N ILE A 224 -9.25 5.12 3.60
CA ILE A 224 -8.78 5.00 2.23
C ILE A 224 -9.79 5.62 1.26
N SER A 225 -9.32 6.06 0.10
CA SER A 225 -10.15 6.57 -1.00
C SER A 225 -9.56 6.12 -2.34
N ASP A 226 -10.20 5.13 -2.96
CA ASP A 226 -9.77 4.53 -4.21
C ASP A 226 -10.43 5.18 -5.44
N PRO A 227 -9.68 5.52 -6.50
CA PRO A 227 -10.22 6.02 -7.75
C PRO A 227 -10.92 4.89 -8.52
N LEU A 228 -12.24 4.95 -8.70
CA LEU A 228 -13.02 3.89 -9.36
C LEU A 228 -12.70 3.77 -10.87
N TRP A 229 -12.13 4.80 -11.48
CA TRP A 229 -11.62 4.75 -12.85
C TRP A 229 -10.18 4.22 -12.94
N GLY A 230 -9.53 3.97 -11.80
CA GLY A 230 -8.16 3.50 -11.74
C GLY A 230 -8.03 2.02 -12.08
N PHE A 231 -6.88 1.65 -12.64
CA PHE A 231 -6.53 0.26 -12.90
C PHE A 231 -6.42 -0.50 -11.57
N SER A 232 -7.08 -1.65 -11.47
CA SER A 232 -7.05 -2.48 -10.28
C SER A 232 -5.80 -3.35 -10.23
N TYR A 233 -5.08 -3.23 -9.13
CA TYR A 233 -4.05 -4.17 -8.74
C TYR A 233 -4.56 -5.20 -7.75
N PHE A 234 -3.98 -6.40 -7.83
CA PHE A 234 -4.06 -7.39 -6.77
C PHE A 234 -2.65 -7.75 -6.27
N TYR A 235 -2.60 -8.29 -5.06
CA TYR A 235 -1.40 -8.91 -4.49
C TYR A 235 -1.65 -10.37 -4.16
N VAL A 236 -0.64 -11.22 -4.36
CA VAL A 236 -0.61 -12.59 -3.81
C VAL A 236 0.59 -12.69 -2.88
N VAL A 237 0.32 -13.06 -1.63
CA VAL A 237 1.34 -13.15 -0.60
C VAL A 237 1.06 -14.33 0.32
N SER A 238 2.10 -15.04 0.75
CA SER A 238 1.94 -16.12 1.71
C SER A 238 1.58 -15.61 3.10
N LYS A 239 0.76 -16.37 3.83
CA LYS A 239 0.41 -16.03 5.23
C LYS A 239 1.65 -15.97 6.13
N GLY A 240 2.64 -16.82 5.86
CA GLY A 240 3.93 -16.82 6.56
C GLY A 240 4.69 -15.51 6.40
N ARG A 241 4.73 -14.96 5.18
CA ARG A 241 5.35 -13.66 4.91
C ARG A 241 4.59 -12.51 5.57
N VAL A 242 3.25 -12.51 5.52
CA VAL A 242 2.43 -11.50 6.22
C VAL A 242 2.70 -11.54 7.72
N LYS A 243 2.79 -12.73 8.31
CA LYS A 243 3.18 -12.87 9.72
C LYS A 243 4.57 -12.29 9.99
N ALA A 244 5.54 -12.54 9.13
CA ALA A 244 6.87 -11.97 9.28
C ALA A 244 6.84 -10.43 9.22
N TRP A 245 6.01 -9.82 8.36
CA TRP A 245 5.84 -8.37 8.30
C TRP A 245 5.22 -7.80 9.57
N HIS A 246 4.45 -8.63 10.30
CA HIS A 246 3.87 -8.27 11.59
C HIS A 246 4.86 -8.25 12.76
N GLU A 247 6.12 -8.62 12.53
CA GLU A 247 7.16 -8.60 13.56
C GLU A 247 7.92 -7.27 13.65
N THR A 248 7.90 -6.44 12.61
CA THR A 248 8.74 -5.23 12.51
C THR A 248 7.99 -4.02 11.96
N ARG A 249 8.37 -2.81 12.39
CA ARG A 249 7.71 -1.59 11.93
C ARG A 249 8.23 -1.16 10.56
N THR A 250 7.33 -0.79 9.65
CA THR A 250 7.67 -0.35 8.29
C THR A 250 7.75 1.16 8.20
N ALA A 251 8.26 1.71 7.08
CA ALA A 251 8.33 3.15 6.82
C ALA A 251 6.97 3.86 6.92
N SER A 252 5.87 3.13 6.76
CA SER A 252 4.51 3.62 6.95
C SER A 252 4.15 3.87 8.42
N GLY A 253 5.01 3.48 9.37
CA GLY A 253 4.78 3.62 10.81
C GLY A 253 3.97 2.48 11.44
N THR A 254 3.57 1.48 10.64
CA THR A 254 2.74 0.35 11.04
C THR A 254 3.51 -0.97 11.02
N PHE A 255 2.91 -2.04 11.53
CA PHE A 255 3.52 -3.37 11.61
C PHE A 255 2.79 -4.35 10.68
N CYS A 256 2.49 -3.95 9.44
CA CYS A 256 1.79 -4.85 8.53
C CYS A 256 2.23 -4.70 7.07
N PHE A 257 2.02 -5.77 6.33
CA PHE A 257 2.28 -5.86 4.90
C PHE A 257 1.32 -4.95 4.12
N GLU A 258 0.06 -4.95 4.54
CA GLU A 258 -1.06 -4.32 3.88
C GLU A 258 -0.86 -2.81 3.75
N ASP A 259 -0.54 -2.13 4.84
CA ASP A 259 -0.32 -0.67 4.84
C ASP A 259 0.97 -0.29 4.12
N TYR A 260 2.04 -1.09 4.28
CA TYR A 260 3.32 -0.81 3.60
C TYR A 260 3.17 -0.88 2.09
N TYR A 261 2.51 -1.92 1.56
CA TYR A 261 2.38 -2.08 0.12
C TYR A 261 1.21 -1.32 -0.48
N ARG A 262 0.15 -1.04 0.28
CA ARG A 262 -0.86 -0.07 -0.15
C ARG A 262 -0.26 1.33 -0.34
N TRP A 263 0.60 1.76 0.57
CA TRP A 263 1.32 3.04 0.44
C TRP A 263 2.06 3.18 -0.90
N HIS A 264 2.64 2.10 -1.45
CA HIS A 264 3.30 2.15 -2.76
C HIS A 264 2.33 2.40 -3.92
N VAL A 265 1.11 1.84 -3.86
CA VAL A 265 0.03 2.15 -4.82
C VAL A 265 -0.40 3.61 -4.69
N ASP A 266 -0.52 4.11 -3.47
CA ASP A 266 -0.89 5.51 -3.21
C ASP A 266 0.21 6.50 -3.67
N ILE A 267 1.48 6.12 -3.52
CA ILE A 267 2.61 6.90 -4.06
C ILE A 267 2.53 6.96 -5.58
N MET A 268 2.21 5.87 -6.28
CA MET A 268 2.07 5.92 -7.75
C MET A 268 1.06 6.97 -8.18
N ASN A 269 -0.11 7.04 -7.53
CA ASN A 269 -1.11 8.08 -7.80
C ASN A 269 -0.60 9.49 -7.49
N THR A 270 0.16 9.65 -6.41
CA THR A 270 0.81 10.92 -6.04
C THR A 270 1.81 11.36 -7.11
N LEU A 271 2.64 10.44 -7.60
CA LEU A 271 3.61 10.71 -8.67
C LEU A 271 2.91 11.01 -9.99
N PHE A 272 1.88 10.24 -10.36
CA PHE A 272 1.08 10.47 -11.57
C PHE A 272 0.49 11.88 -11.61
N GLU A 273 -0.09 12.34 -10.49
CA GLU A 273 -0.61 13.70 -10.39
C GLU A 273 0.50 14.78 -10.49
N ALA A 274 1.68 14.50 -9.93
CA ALA A 274 2.79 15.42 -9.91
C ALA A 274 3.59 15.49 -11.22
N SER A 275 3.47 14.49 -12.11
CA SER A 275 4.14 14.41 -13.41
C SER A 275 3.62 15.40 -14.44
N LYS A 276 3.67 16.71 -14.12
CA LYS A 276 3.17 17.81 -14.94
C LYS A 276 4.27 18.35 -15.87
N TYR A 277 3.96 18.37 -17.16
CA TYR A 277 4.83 18.89 -18.22
C TYR A 277 4.02 19.79 -19.16
N PRO A 278 4.65 20.65 -19.99
CA PRO A 278 3.91 21.48 -20.94
C PRO A 278 2.96 20.70 -21.87
N SER A 279 3.31 19.47 -22.24
CA SER A 279 2.47 18.55 -23.04
C SER A 279 1.43 17.77 -22.22
N ALA A 280 1.56 17.75 -20.89
CA ALA A 280 0.67 17.08 -19.95
C ALA A 280 0.43 17.98 -18.72
N PRO A 281 -0.27 19.12 -18.88
CA PRO A 281 -0.37 20.15 -17.83
C PRO A 281 -1.13 19.67 -16.58
N ASN A 282 -1.98 18.65 -16.74
CA ASN A 282 -2.77 18.05 -15.66
C ASN A 282 -2.06 16.86 -14.98
N GLY A 283 -0.84 16.54 -15.41
CA GLY A 283 -0.17 15.31 -15.00
C GLY A 283 -0.67 14.09 -15.77
N VAL A 284 -0.28 12.91 -15.32
CA VAL A 284 -0.84 11.65 -15.81
C VAL A 284 -2.28 11.55 -15.31
N GLU A 285 -3.25 11.29 -16.20
CA GLU A 285 -4.67 11.19 -15.80
C GLU A 285 -5.09 9.80 -15.31
N ALA A 286 -4.34 8.77 -15.70
CA ALA A 286 -4.55 7.41 -15.22
C ALA A 286 -4.32 7.36 -13.70
N ARG A 287 -5.03 6.44 -13.04
CA ARG A 287 -4.84 6.15 -11.62
C ARG A 287 -4.80 4.64 -11.42
N VAL A 288 -4.33 4.24 -10.26
CA VAL A 288 -4.27 2.84 -9.81
C VAL A 288 -4.98 2.69 -8.48
N ARG A 289 -5.43 1.48 -8.15
CA ARG A 289 -6.03 1.17 -6.86
C ARG A 289 -5.70 -0.25 -6.44
N LEU A 290 -5.61 -0.50 -5.14
CA LEU A 290 -5.49 -1.85 -4.60
C LEU A 290 -6.88 -2.44 -4.42
N ASP A 291 -7.21 -3.44 -5.22
CA ASP A 291 -8.55 -4.05 -5.29
C ASP A 291 -8.64 -5.35 -4.51
N ARG A 292 -7.53 -6.08 -4.34
CA ARG A 292 -7.52 -7.35 -3.61
C ARG A 292 -6.15 -7.74 -3.11
N ILE A 293 -6.10 -8.37 -1.93
CA ILE A 293 -4.94 -9.13 -1.43
C ILE A 293 -5.36 -10.59 -1.24
N LEU A 294 -4.64 -11.52 -1.87
CA LEU A 294 -4.81 -12.96 -1.71
C LEU A 294 -3.77 -13.51 -0.74
N TYR A 295 -4.23 -13.91 0.44
CA TYR A 295 -3.41 -14.55 1.48
C TYR A 295 -3.30 -16.06 1.23
N ALA A 296 -2.21 -16.48 0.62
CA ALA A 296 -2.00 -17.85 0.16
C ALA A 296 -1.37 -18.74 1.24
N ASP A 297 -1.81 -20.01 1.29
CA ASP A 297 -1.03 -21.09 1.93
C ASP A 297 0.03 -21.64 0.97
N ASP A 298 -0.31 -21.70 -0.32
CA ASP A 298 0.59 -22.01 -1.43
C ASP A 298 0.42 -20.93 -2.50
N VAL A 299 1.47 -20.12 -2.69
CA VAL A 299 1.49 -19.00 -3.65
C VAL A 299 1.35 -19.52 -5.08
N ASP A 300 2.08 -20.57 -5.44
CA ASP A 300 2.12 -21.10 -6.81
C ASP A 300 0.76 -21.70 -7.21
N ALA A 301 0.08 -22.36 -6.27
CA ALA A 301 -1.28 -22.83 -6.46
C ALA A 301 -2.28 -21.66 -6.56
N SER A 302 -2.14 -20.63 -5.72
CA SER A 302 -3.05 -19.48 -5.71
C SER A 302 -2.96 -18.67 -7.00
N VAL A 303 -1.76 -18.50 -7.56
CA VAL A 303 -1.55 -17.79 -8.83
C VAL A 303 -2.32 -18.44 -9.99
N LYS A 304 -2.42 -19.77 -10.00
CA LYS A 304 -3.19 -20.50 -11.03
C LYS A 304 -4.69 -20.20 -10.97
N THR A 305 -5.21 -19.72 -9.84
CA THR A 305 -6.62 -19.36 -9.66
C THR A 305 -6.95 -17.93 -10.10
N LEU A 306 -5.93 -17.13 -10.45
CA LEU A 306 -6.13 -15.75 -10.91
C LEU A 306 -6.75 -15.68 -12.31
N THR A 307 -6.66 -16.78 -13.06
CA THR A 307 -7.18 -16.93 -14.40
C THR A 307 -8.35 -17.91 -14.37
N GLU A 308 -9.48 -17.51 -14.95
CA GLU A 308 -10.67 -18.35 -15.03
C GLU A 308 -10.52 -19.43 -16.12
N ALA A 309 -11.50 -20.34 -16.21
CA ALA A 309 -11.49 -21.44 -17.18
C ALA A 309 -11.49 -20.97 -18.65
N ASP A 310 -11.93 -19.73 -18.91
CA ASP A 310 -11.87 -19.07 -20.22
C ASP A 310 -10.46 -18.54 -20.57
N GLY A 311 -9.51 -18.67 -19.64
CA GLY A 311 -8.14 -18.17 -19.76
C GLY A 311 -8.01 -16.69 -19.41
N ILE A 312 -9.07 -15.99 -19.01
CA ILE A 312 -9.02 -14.56 -18.70
C ILE A 312 -8.73 -14.35 -17.22
N GLY A 313 -7.76 -13.48 -16.95
CA GLY A 313 -7.56 -12.92 -15.63
C GLY A 313 -8.56 -11.79 -15.41
N TYR A 314 -9.40 -11.89 -14.38
CA TYR A 314 -10.37 -10.84 -14.05
C TYR A 314 -9.77 -9.80 -13.09
N HIS A 315 -8.64 -9.25 -13.51
CA HIS A 315 -7.79 -8.29 -12.82
C HIS A 315 -6.95 -7.51 -13.85
N GLN A 316 -6.50 -6.30 -13.53
CA GLN A 316 -5.82 -5.43 -14.51
C GLN A 316 -4.29 -5.43 -14.38
N GLY A 317 -3.77 -5.94 -13.28
CA GLY A 317 -2.35 -6.14 -13.03
C GLY A 317 -2.14 -6.57 -11.58
N GLY A 318 -0.92 -6.96 -11.20
CA GLY A 318 -0.65 -7.27 -9.81
C GLY A 318 0.79 -7.66 -9.53
N TRP A 319 1.03 -8.03 -8.29
CA TRP A 319 2.34 -8.51 -7.86
C TRP A 319 2.23 -9.76 -7.01
N ILE A 320 3.18 -10.67 -7.19
CA ILE A 320 3.23 -11.97 -6.54
C ILE A 320 4.52 -12.05 -5.74
N TRP A 321 4.40 -12.15 -4.42
CA TRP A 321 5.55 -12.41 -3.55
C TRP A 321 5.81 -13.92 -3.51
N THR A 322 6.80 -14.36 -4.27
CA THR A 322 7.21 -15.76 -4.30
C THR A 322 8.00 -16.13 -3.06
N ASP A 323 7.72 -17.31 -2.52
CA ASP A 323 8.47 -17.87 -1.39
C ASP A 323 9.68 -18.66 -1.90
N SER A 324 10.81 -18.50 -1.21
CA SER A 324 11.99 -19.29 -1.48
C SER A 324 11.79 -20.75 -1.07
N GLU A 325 12.58 -21.66 -1.66
CA GLU A 325 12.55 -23.08 -1.30
C GLU A 325 12.88 -23.32 0.17
N GLU A 326 13.74 -22.48 0.77
CA GLU A 326 14.07 -22.56 2.19
C GLU A 326 12.88 -22.14 3.08
N GLU A 327 12.18 -21.07 2.72
CA GLU A 327 10.98 -20.62 3.44
C GLU A 327 9.89 -21.70 3.39
N LYS A 328 9.62 -22.26 2.20
CA LYS A 328 8.66 -23.36 2.02
C LYS A 328 9.04 -24.59 2.85
N LYS A 329 10.33 -24.96 2.87
CA LYS A 329 10.83 -26.14 3.59
C LYS A 329 10.80 -25.96 5.11
N THR A 330 11.14 -24.78 5.61
CA THR A 330 11.31 -24.54 7.05
C THR A 330 10.05 -23.98 7.72
N GLY A 331 9.13 -23.41 6.95
CA GLY A 331 8.01 -22.64 7.47
C GLY A 331 8.46 -21.36 8.19
N LYS A 332 9.67 -20.86 7.91
CA LYS A 332 10.23 -19.64 8.49
C LYS A 332 10.46 -18.62 7.39
N TRP A 333 9.69 -17.54 7.45
CA TRP A 333 9.85 -16.39 6.57
C TRP A 333 10.72 -15.35 7.25
N ALA A 334 11.72 -14.87 6.52
CA ALA A 334 12.58 -13.80 6.99
C ALA A 334 12.07 -12.46 6.45
N GLN A 335 12.13 -11.43 7.29
CA GLN A 335 11.91 -10.07 6.82
C GLN A 335 13.13 -9.54 6.06
N THR A 336 12.86 -8.55 5.22
CA THR A 336 13.93 -7.76 4.60
C THR A 336 14.72 -7.01 5.69
N ASN A 337 15.93 -6.55 5.33
CA ASN A 337 16.76 -5.83 6.29
C ASN A 337 16.09 -4.52 6.74
N ARG A 338 16.54 -3.96 7.88
CA ARG A 338 15.96 -2.73 8.44
C ARG A 338 15.99 -1.56 7.47
N GLU A 339 17.08 -1.40 6.72
CA GLU A 339 17.23 -0.32 5.74
C GLU A 339 16.09 -0.37 4.71
N TRP A 340 15.80 -1.55 4.16
CA TRP A 340 14.76 -1.75 3.16
C TRP A 340 13.37 -1.40 3.67
N ARG A 341 12.92 -2.03 4.76
CA ARG A 341 11.56 -1.81 5.29
C ARG A 341 11.35 -0.42 5.89
N CYS A 342 12.41 0.31 6.21
CA CYS A 342 12.35 1.69 6.70
C CYS A 342 12.44 2.73 5.59
N ALA A 343 12.71 2.32 4.35
CA ALA A 343 12.75 3.16 3.17
C ALA A 343 11.53 2.92 2.27
N THR A 344 11.45 3.66 1.18
CA THR A 344 10.50 3.41 0.08
C THR A 344 11.08 2.34 -0.84
N GLU A 345 10.32 1.28 -1.08
CA GLU A 345 10.67 0.23 -2.04
C GLU A 345 10.34 0.72 -3.46
N TRP A 346 11.26 1.48 -4.07
CA TRP A 346 11.07 2.04 -5.41
C TRP A 346 10.96 1.00 -6.52
N SER A 347 11.46 -0.22 -6.30
CA SER A 347 11.30 -1.33 -7.23
C SER A 347 9.83 -1.69 -7.43
N LEU A 348 8.99 -1.64 -6.39
CA LEU A 348 7.59 -2.05 -6.55
C LEU A 348 6.80 -1.09 -7.46
N PRO A 349 6.80 0.25 -7.27
CA PRO A 349 6.18 1.17 -8.22
C PRO A 349 6.70 1.02 -9.66
N HIS A 350 8.00 0.72 -9.84
CA HIS A 350 8.58 0.42 -11.15
C HIS A 350 7.94 -0.84 -11.77
N GLU A 351 7.92 -1.95 -11.03
CA GLU A 351 7.33 -3.21 -11.48
C GLU A 351 5.82 -3.11 -11.73
N LEU A 352 5.09 -2.41 -10.85
CA LEU A 352 3.66 -2.11 -11.05
C LEU A 352 3.46 -1.19 -12.27
N GLY A 353 4.43 -0.36 -12.62
CA GLY A 353 4.46 0.39 -13.87
C GLY A 353 4.41 -0.55 -15.09
N HIS A 354 5.18 -1.63 -15.10
CA HIS A 354 5.10 -2.65 -16.16
C HIS A 354 3.73 -3.32 -16.23
N GLN A 355 3.05 -3.47 -15.09
CA GLN A 355 1.68 -3.99 -15.07
C GLN A 355 0.68 -3.10 -15.82
N LEU A 356 0.98 -1.81 -15.98
CA LEU A 356 0.22 -0.85 -16.80
C LEU A 356 0.63 -0.83 -18.28
N GLY A 357 1.58 -1.68 -18.68
CA GLY A 357 2.15 -1.69 -20.02
C GLY A 357 3.23 -0.63 -20.26
N LEU A 358 3.79 -0.03 -19.20
CA LEU A 358 4.99 0.81 -19.34
C LEU A 358 6.18 -0.08 -19.70
N VAL A 359 6.85 0.22 -20.81
CA VAL A 359 8.03 -0.51 -21.25
C VAL A 359 9.25 0.02 -20.51
N ASP A 360 10.10 -0.89 -20.05
CA ASP A 360 11.41 -0.54 -19.52
C ASP A 360 12.28 -0.01 -20.67
N TYR A 361 12.45 1.30 -20.73
CA TYR A 361 13.26 1.93 -21.74
C TYR A 361 14.51 2.48 -21.08
N TYR A 362 15.40 1.58 -20.64
CA TYR A 362 16.71 1.88 -20.03
C TYR A 362 17.56 2.95 -20.76
N ALA A 363 17.23 3.29 -22.01
CA ALA A 363 17.88 4.36 -22.77
C ALA A 363 17.31 5.78 -22.50
N LEU A 364 16.25 5.92 -21.70
CA LEU A 364 15.59 7.17 -21.33
C LEU A 364 15.68 7.50 -19.83
N ASP A 365 16.20 6.57 -19.01
CA ASP A 365 16.33 6.70 -17.55
C ASP A 365 17.63 7.41 -17.12
#